data_AF-A0A3D4HSU4-F1
#
_entry.id   AF-A0A3D4HSU4-F1
#
_cell.length_a   1.000
_cell.length_b   1.000
_cell.length_c   1.000
_cell.angle_alpha   90.00
_cell.angle_beta   90.00
_cell.angle_gamma   90.00
#
_symmetry.space_group_name_H-M   'P 1'
#
loop_
_entity.id
_entity.type
_entity.pdbx_description
1 polymer ?
#
loop_
_entity_poly.entity_id
_entity_poly.type
_entity_poly.pdbx_seq_one_letter_code
_entity_poly.pdbx_strand_id
1 'polypeptide(L)' 'LGILEEILTTAANDVYVVKTEQNKEILIPAIKECILDINLEEKKITVHLLDGLL' A
#
# COMPACT_ATOMS: atom_id res chain seq x y z
N LEU A 1 8.57 1.55 4.47
CA LEU A 1 7.17 1.88 4.77
C LEU A 1 6.62 0.92 5.81
N GLY A 2 6.40 -0.34 5.48
CA GLY A 2 5.89 -1.34 6.42
C GLY A 2 5.58 -2.65 5.72
N ILE A 3 4.77 -3.48 6.36
CA ILE A 3 4.29 -4.76 5.82
C ILE A 3 2.83 -4.60 5.42
N LEU A 4 2.46 -5.10 4.24
CA LEU A 4 1.06 -5.20 3.83
C LEU A 4 0.34 -6.19 4.75
N GLU A 5 -0.61 -5.70 5.54
CA GLU A 5 -1.37 -6.49 6.52
C GLU A 5 -2.71 -6.93 5.94
N GLU A 6 -3.40 -6.03 5.23
CA GLU A 6 -4.75 -6.26 4.70
C GLU A 6 -4.97 -5.51 3.38
N ILE A 7 -5.90 -6.02 2.57
CA ILE A 7 -6.46 -5.32 1.41
C ILE A 7 -7.95 -5.07 1.67
N LEU A 8 -8.34 -3.81 1.75
CA LEU A 8 -9.72 -3.39 1.88
C LEU A 8 -10.32 -3.15 0.50
N THR A 9 -11.28 -3.97 0.10
CA THR A 9 -12.02 -3.75 -1.14
C THR A 9 -13.13 -2.73 -0.92
N THR A 10 -13.08 -1.64 -1.69
CA THR A 10 -14.12 -0.60 -1.68
C THR A 10 -14.89 -0.59 -3.00
N ALA A 11 -15.93 0.23 -3.10
CA ALA A 11 -16.69 0.40 -4.34
C ALA A 11 -15.88 1.07 -5.47
N ALA A 12 -14.80 1.78 -5.12
CA ALA A 12 -13.98 2.51 -6.09
C ALA A 12 -12.70 1.76 -6.44
N ASN A 13 -11.83 1.55 -5.44
CA ASN A 13 -10.55 0.85 -5.60
C ASN A 13 -10.25 0.02 -4.35
N ASP A 14 -9.40 -1.00 -4.49
CA ASP A 14 -8.79 -1.64 -3.34
C ASP A 14 -7.87 -0.66 -2.61
N VAL A 15 -7.76 -0.82 -1.29
CA VAL A 15 -6.87 -0.02 -0.43
C VAL A 15 -5.97 -0.96 0.36
N TYR A 16 -4.67 -0.78 0.22
CA TYR A 16 -3.66 -1.58 0.90
C TYR A 16 -3.38 -0.97 2.28
N VAL A 17 -3.57 -1.77 3.32
CA VAL A 17 -3.29 -1.39 4.71
C VAL A 17 -1.88 -1.84 5.04
N VAL A 18 -0.98 -0.88 5.23
CA VAL A 18 0.43 -1.13 5.51
C VAL A 18 0.74 -0.80 6.96
N LYS A 19 1.15 -1.79 7.74
CA LYS A 19 1.57 -1.61 9.13
C LYS A 19 3.04 -1.21 9.18
N THR A 20 3.31 -0.02 9.72
CA THR A 20 4.67 0.46 9.97
C THR A 20 5.27 -0.20 11.21
N GLU A 21 6.59 -0.12 11.37
CA GLU A 21 7.29 -0.61 12.58
C GLU A 21 6.82 0.08 13.87
N GLN A 22 6.22 1.27 13.75
CA GLN A 22 5.67 2.03 14.88
C GLN A 22 4.21 1.65 15.20
N ASN A 23 3.69 0.56 14.65
CA ASN A 23 2.28 0.15 14.73
C ASN A 23 1.28 1.21 14.23
N LYS A 24 1.72 2.12 13.36
CA LYS A 24 0.81 3.01 12.60
C LYS A 24 0.41 2.34 11.30
N GLU A 25 -0.82 2.57 10.89
CA GLU A 25 -1.35 2.11 9.60
C GLU A 25 -1.22 3.20 8.55
N ILE A 26 -0.86 2.80 7.34
CA ILE A 26 -0.84 3.66 6.15
C ILE A 26 -1.80 3.04 5.13
N LEU A 27 -2.73 3.85 4.63
CA LEU A 27 -3.71 3.44 3.64
C LEU A 27 -3.22 3.88 2.25
N ILE A 28 -2.91 2.92 1.39
CA ILE A 28 -2.40 3.18 0.05
C ILE A 28 -3.45 2.72 -0.96
N PRO A 29 -4.06 3.63 -1.74
CA PRO A 29 -4.98 3.22 -2.80
C PRO A 29 -4.25 2.35 -3.84
N ALA A 30 -4.85 1.23 -4.23
CA ALA A 30 -4.31 0.32 -5.22
C ALA A 30 -4.56 0.84 -6.66
N ILE A 31 -4.07 2.04 -6.94
CA ILE A 31 -4.14 2.71 -8.25
C ILE A 31 -2.77 2.72 -8.93
N LYS A 32 -2.75 2.94 -10.24
CA LYS A 32 -1.52 2.90 -11.05
C LYS A 32 -0.48 3.93 -10.61
N GLU A 33 -0.93 5.10 -10.15
CA GLU A 33 -0.04 6.15 -9.66
C GLU A 33 0.62 5.80 -8.33
N CYS A 34 0.00 4.94 -7.52
CA CYS A 34 0.52 4.53 -6.22
C CYS A 34 1.33 3.23 -6.29
N ILE A 35 0.89 2.24 -7.07
CA ILE A 35 1.53 0.91 -7.15
C ILE A 35 2.39 0.84 -8.40
N LEU A 36 3.71 1.00 -8.22
CA LEU A 36 4.66 1.03 -9.32
C LEU A 36 5.10 -0.37 -9.78
N ASP A 37 5.28 -1.29 -8.83
CA ASP A 37 5.73 -2.66 -9.09
C ASP A 37 5.29 -3.64 -8.00
N ILE A 38 5.01 -4.88 -8.38
CA ILE A 38 4.70 -5.98 -7.47
C ILE A 38 5.59 -7.17 -7.83
N ASN A 39 6.57 -7.46 -6.99
CA ASN A 39 7.42 -8.64 -7.11
C ASN A 39 6.96 -9.71 -6.10
N LEU A 40 6.31 -10.75 -6.61
CA LEU A 40 5.80 -11.86 -5.79
C LEU A 40 6.90 -12.81 -5.30
N GLU A 41 8.00 -12.94 -6.05
CA GLU A 41 9.14 -13.78 -5.66
C GLU A 41 9.84 -13.19 -4.42
N GLU A 42 10.07 -11.88 -4.45
CA GLU A 42 10.67 -11.13 -3.32
C GLU A 42 9.65 -10.72 -2.25
N LYS A 43 8.35 -10.96 -2.49
CA LYS A 43 7.23 -10.49 -1.65
C LYS A 43 7.32 -8.99 -1.36
N LYS A 44 7.62 -8.21 -2.39
CA LYS A 44 7.87 -6.78 -2.31
C LYS A 44 6.94 -6.01 -3.22
N ILE A 45 6.42 -4.90 -2.71
CA ILE A 45 5.61 -3.95 -3.47
C ILE A 45 6.36 -2.62 -3.46
N THR A 46 6.61 -2.06 -4.64
CA THR A 46 7.19 -0.73 -4.78
C THR A 46 6.06 0.24 -5.00
N VAL A 47 5.98 1.26 -4.14
CA VAL A 47 4.92 2.27 -4.19
C VAL A 47 5.48 3.66 -4.37
N HIS A 48 4.72 4.51 -5.04
CA HIS A 48 4.89 5.95 -5.01
C HIS A 48 3.82 6.53 -4.08
N LEU A 49 4.27 7.24 -3.04
CA LEU A 49 3.35 7.94 -2.16
C LEU A 49 3.09 9.33 -2.73
N LEU A 50 1.82 9.58 -3.06
CA LEU A 50 1.34 10.91 -3.39
C LEU A 50 1.44 11.84 -2.17
N ASP A 51 1.59 13.13 -2.43
CA ASP A 51 1.62 14.14 -1.38
C ASP A 51 0.34 14.08 -0.52
N GLY A 52 0.50 14.02 0.80
CA GLY A 52 -0.60 14.00 1.78
C GLY A 52 -1.09 12.62 2.22
N LEU A 53 -0.47 11.52 1.77
CA LEU A 53 -0.80 10.15 2.22
C LEU A 53 -0.07 9.70 3.51
N LEU A 54 0.82 10.53 4.07
CA LEU A 54 1.64 10.27 5.26
C LEU A 54 1.43 11.32 6.36
#